data_AF-A0A1M5QJ59-F1
#
_entry.id   AF-A0A1M5QJ59-F1
#
_cell.length_a   1.000
_cell.length_b   1.000
_cell.length_c   1.000
_cell.angle_alpha   90.00
_cell.angle_beta   90.00
_cell.angle_gamma   90.00
#
_symmetry.space_group_name_H-M   'P 1'
#
loop_
_entity.id
_entity.type
_entity.pdbx_description
1 polymer ?
#
loop_
_entity_poly.entity_id
_entity_poly.type
_entity_poly.pdbx_seq_one_letter_code
_entity_poly.pdbx_strand_id
1 'polypeptide(L)'
;MNQFSFLEKLRSRYLSNESDELLFNDKECTIEGTVYRLNSWKDFHGKDAIVVFELKKKGVLITSSYCIGIRFTANQETLLLSQEQLWEIGIP
;
A
#
# COMPACT_ATOMS: atom_id res chain seq x y z
N MET A 1 -0.99 -8.83 -15.27
CA MET A 1 -0.39 -8.43 -13.98
C MET A 1 -1.54 -7.97 -13.12
N ASN A 2 -1.81 -8.66 -12.02
CA ASN A 2 -2.95 -8.34 -11.14
C ASN A 2 -2.60 -7.20 -10.14
N GLN A 3 -3.59 -6.80 -9.34
CA GLN A 3 -3.52 -5.68 -8.41
C GLN A 3 -2.44 -5.90 -7.34
N PHE A 4 -2.40 -7.08 -6.73
CA PHE A 4 -1.40 -7.42 -5.71
C PHE A 4 0.01 -7.45 -6.27
N SER A 5 0.22 -8.04 -7.46
CA SER A 5 1.54 -8.05 -8.10
C SER A 5 2.03 -6.63 -8.46
N PHE A 6 1.12 -5.73 -8.84
CA PHE A 6 1.46 -4.31 -9.04
C PHE A 6 1.89 -3.65 -7.72
N LEU A 7 1.11 -3.86 -6.65
CA LEU A 7 1.42 -3.32 -5.32
C LEU A 7 2.74 -3.87 -4.78
N GLU A 8 3.01 -5.17 -4.93
CA GLU A 8 4.26 -5.80 -4.48
C GLU A 8 5.48 -5.16 -5.14
N LYS A 9 5.42 -4.89 -6.45
CA LYS A 9 6.49 -4.17 -7.15
C LYS A 9 6.71 -2.77 -6.61
N LEU A 10 5.62 -2.06 -6.27
CA LEU A 10 5.69 -0.74 -5.68
C LEU A 10 6.33 -0.78 -4.28
N ARG A 11 5.91 -1.74 -3.45
CA ARG A 11 6.47 -2.00 -2.13
C ARG A 11 7.96 -2.32 -2.19
N SER A 12 8.38 -3.20 -3.10
CA SER A 12 9.80 -3.52 -3.31
C SER A 12 10.60 -2.29 -3.73
N ARG A 13 10.05 -1.44 -4.61
CA ARG A 13 10.72 -0.20 -5.01
C ARG A 13 10.86 0.79 -3.86
N TYR A 14 9.83 0.91 -3.01
CA TYR A 14 9.90 1.72 -1.81
C TYR A 14 10.99 1.21 -0.87
N LEU A 15 11.04 -0.10 -0.58
CA LEU A 15 12.07 -0.70 0.28
C LEU A 15 13.50 -0.49 -0.23
N SER A 16 13.72 -0.51 -1.55
CA SER A 16 15.06 -0.30 -2.11
C SER A 16 15.55 1.15 -2.03
N ASN A 17 14.67 2.13 -1.80
CA ASN A 17 15.02 3.56 -1.78
C ASN A 17 14.70 4.26 -0.46
N GLU A 18 13.81 3.67 0.36
CA GLU A 18 13.23 4.22 1.61
C GLU A 18 12.86 5.70 1.54
N SER A 19 12.40 6.15 0.37
CA SER A 19 12.08 7.55 0.14
C SER A 19 10.57 7.79 0.26
N ASP A 20 10.18 8.60 1.23
CA ASP A 20 8.81 9.08 1.40
C ASP A 20 8.35 9.94 0.20
N GLU A 21 9.26 10.40 -0.68
CA GLU A 21 8.91 11.06 -1.95
C GLU A 21 8.24 10.11 -2.96
N LEU A 22 8.37 8.79 -2.75
CA LEU A 22 7.70 7.78 -3.55
C LEU A 22 6.26 7.51 -3.08
N LEU A 23 5.79 8.22 -2.04
CA LEU A 23 4.41 8.13 -1.61
C LEU A 23 3.51 8.97 -2.53
N PHE A 24 2.53 8.31 -3.12
CA PHE A 24 1.54 8.90 -4.00
C PHE A 24 0.26 9.23 -3.24
N ASN A 25 -0.33 10.38 -3.56
CA ASN A 25 -1.69 10.71 -3.17
C ASN A 25 -2.54 10.88 -4.45
N ASP A 26 -3.60 10.08 -4.58
CA ASP A 26 -4.57 10.09 -5.68
C ASP A 26 -3.95 10.02 -7.09
N LYS A 27 -2.93 9.17 -7.27
CA LYS A 27 -2.33 8.94 -8.59
C LYS A 27 -3.14 7.91 -9.37
N GLU A 28 -3.42 8.15 -10.64
CA GLU A 28 -4.10 7.14 -11.46
C GLU A 28 -3.13 6.13 -12.08
N CYS A 29 -3.54 4.87 -12.11
CA CYS A 29 -2.86 3.83 -12.87
C CYS A 29 -3.87 2.90 -13.55
N THR A 30 -3.43 2.27 -14.63
CA THR A 30 -4.25 1.30 -15.38
C THR A 30 -3.66 -0.09 -15.21
N ILE A 31 -4.46 -1.02 -14.71
CA ILE A 31 -4.10 -2.42 -14.52
C ILE A 31 -5.13 -3.25 -15.29
N GLU A 32 -4.67 -3.99 -16.29
CA GLU A 32 -5.53 -4.88 -17.12
C GLU A 32 -6.76 -4.15 -17.69
N GLY A 33 -6.56 -2.91 -18.16
CA GLY A 33 -7.62 -2.08 -18.76
C GLY A 33 -8.57 -1.42 -17.75
N THR A 34 -8.43 -1.70 -16.45
CA THR A 34 -9.20 -1.04 -15.40
C THR A 34 -8.39 0.11 -14.79
N VAL A 35 -9.03 1.27 -14.61
CA VAL A 35 -8.42 2.44 -13.96
C VAL A 35 -8.57 2.33 -12.43
N TYR A 36 -7.47 2.52 -11.73
CA TYR A 36 -7.38 2.56 -10.28
C TYR A 36 -6.82 3.91 -9.83
N ARG A 37 -7.24 4.33 -8.65
CA ARG A 37 -6.54 5.32 -7.83
C ARG A 37 -5.54 4.60 -6.97
N LEU A 38 -4.29 5.03 -7.04
CA LEU A 38 -3.19 4.59 -6.23
C LEU A 38 -2.95 5.63 -5.14
N ASN A 39 -3.10 5.19 -3.90
CA ASN A 39 -2.74 5.96 -2.71
C ASN A 39 -1.64 5.22 -1.96
N SER A 40 -0.82 5.99 -1.24
CA SER A 40 0.10 5.43 -0.28
C SER A 40 0.39 6.46 0.80
N TRP A 41 0.44 6.02 2.04
CA TRP A 41 0.66 6.87 3.18
C TRP A 41 1.47 6.12 4.23
N LYS A 42 2.00 6.90 5.16
CA LYS A 42 2.73 6.40 6.32
C LYS A 42 1.93 6.75 7.56
N ASP A 43 1.54 5.72 8.31
CA ASP A 43 0.87 5.83 9.59
C ASP A 43 1.84 5.46 10.72
N PHE A 44 1.69 6.09 11.88
CA PHE A 44 2.60 5.88 13.03
C PHE A 44 1.82 5.27 14.18
N HIS A 45 2.20 4.04 14.54
CA HIS A 45 1.61 3.27 15.63
C HIS A 45 2.59 3.18 16.78
N GLY A 46 2.63 4.23 17.61
CA GLY A 46 3.58 4.33 18.72
C GLY A 46 5.01 4.49 18.21
N LYS A 47 5.84 3.46 18.39
CA LYS A 47 7.23 3.44 17.89
C LYS A 47 7.38 2.82 16.50
N ASP A 48 6.32 2.22 15.99
CA ASP A 48 6.33 1.57 14.69
C ASP A 48 5.78 2.54 13.64
N ALA A 49 6.30 2.44 12.41
CA ALA A 49 5.76 3.12 11.25
C ALA A 49 5.19 2.08 10.28
N ILE A 50 4.01 2.33 9.74
CA ILE A 50 3.37 1.46 8.75
C ILE A 50 3.19 2.25 7.47
N VAL A 51 3.82 1.79 6.40
CA VAL A 51 3.60 2.34 5.06
C VAL A 51 2.59 1.45 4.35
N VAL A 52 1.50 2.05 3.87
CA VAL A 52 0.41 1.35 3.19
C VAL A 52 0.40 1.76 1.72
N PHE A 53 0.13 0.81 0.84
CA PHE A 53 -0.11 1.02 -0.58
C PHE A 53 -1.50 0.49 -0.92
N GLU A 54 -2.34 1.38 -1.44
CA GLU A 54 -3.75 1.12 -1.74
C GLU A 54 -4.02 1.30 -3.23
N LEU A 55 -4.74 0.34 -3.83
CA LEU A 55 -5.41 0.50 -5.11
C LEU A 55 -6.92 0.50 -4.93
N LYS A 56 -7.55 1.61 -5.27
CA LYS A 56 -9.00 1.77 -5.25
C LYS A 56 -9.54 1.83 -6.66
N LYS A 57 -10.42 0.89 -7.03
CA LYS A 57 -11.03 0.87 -8.36
C LYS A 57 -11.84 2.16 -8.59
N LYS A 58 -11.61 2.83 -9.73
CA LYS A 58 -12.32 4.05 -10.10
C LYS A 58 -13.67 3.68 -10.76
N GLY A 59 -14.76 3.97 -10.07
CA GLY A 59 -16.13 3.79 -10.58
C GLY A 59 -16.83 2.51 -10.12
N VAL A 60 -18.17 2.62 -10.02
CA VAL A 60 -19.18 1.70 -9.47
C VAL A 60 -19.25 1.68 -7.93
N LEU A 61 -20.48 1.61 -7.41
CA LEU A 61 -20.94 1.68 -6.00
C LEU A 61 -20.23 0.74 -4.99
N ILE A 62 -19.31 -0.10 -5.45
CA ILE A 62 -18.53 -1.05 -4.64
C ILE A 62 -17.09 -0.54 -4.60
N THR A 63 -16.66 -0.05 -3.44
CA THR A 63 -15.27 0.32 -3.19
C THR A 63 -14.46 -0.94 -2.88
N SER A 64 -14.12 -1.73 -3.90
CA SER A 64 -13.09 -2.75 -3.74
C SER A 64 -11.74 -2.06 -3.64
N SER A 65 -11.09 -2.16 -2.48
CA SER A 65 -9.72 -1.71 -2.26
C SER A 65 -8.79 -2.92 -2.20
N TYR A 66 -7.57 -2.73 -2.70
CA TYR A 66 -6.49 -3.70 -2.57
C TYR A 66 -5.36 -3.04 -1.81
N CYS A 67 -4.95 -3.64 -0.70
CA CYS A 67 -3.99 -3.03 0.22
C CYS A 67 -2.86 -3.99 0.57
N ILE A 68 -1.63 -3.48 0.58
CA ILE A 68 -0.48 -4.15 1.22
C ILE A 68 0.33 -3.11 1.99
N GLY A 69 1.16 -3.58 2.92
CA GLY A 69 1.93 -2.68 3.74
C GLY A 69 3.35 -3.15 4.04
N ILE A 70 4.06 -2.26 4.72
CA ILE A 70 5.34 -2.49 5.37
C ILE A 70 5.22 -1.94 6.78
N ARG A 71 5.54 -2.75 7.80
CA ARG A 71 5.78 -2.25 9.16
C ARG A 71 7.28 -2.15 9.40
N PHE A 72 7.71 -0.95 9.77
CA PHE A 72 9.04 -0.66 10.31
C PHE A 72 8.93 -0.64 11.83
N THR A 73 9.60 -1.56 12.51
CA THR A 73 9.60 -1.61 13.98
C THR A 73 10.70 -0.73 14.55
N ALA A 74 10.58 -0.38 15.83
CA ALA A 74 11.62 0.33 16.56
C ALA A 74 13.00 -0.36 16.53
N ASN A 75 13.04 -1.68 16.31
CA ASN A 75 14.25 -2.48 16.29
C ASN A 75 14.85 -2.60 14.88
N GLN A 76 14.40 -1.78 13.91
CA GLN A 76 14.78 -1.83 12.49
C GLN A 76 14.37 -3.12 11.78
N GLU A 77 13.47 -3.91 12.36
CA GLU A 77 12.88 -5.03 11.64
C GLU A 77 11.81 -4.52 10.67
N THR A 78 11.82 -5.09 9.47
CA THR A 78 10.86 -4.77 8.42
C THR A 78 9.96 -5.97 8.18
N LEU A 79 8.64 -5.78 8.36
CA LEU A 79 7.64 -6.81 8.14
C LEU A 79 6.77 -6.43 6.95
N LEU A 80 6.69 -7.33 5.97
CA LEU A 80 5.80 -7.19 4.84
C LEU A 80 4.40 -7.61 5.25
N LEU A 81 3.44 -6.69 5.15
CA LEU A 81 2.05 -6.94 5.54
C LEU A 81 1.20 -7.29 4.31
N SER A 82 0.42 -8.37 4.43
CA SER A 82 -0.68 -8.70 3.50
C SER A 82 -1.91 -7.83 3.80
N GLN A 83 -2.92 -7.94 2.94
CA GLN A 83 -4.20 -7.25 3.16
C GLN A 83 -4.89 -7.72 4.44
N GLU A 84 -4.88 -9.03 4.70
CA GLU A 84 -5.49 -9.61 5.90
C GLU A 84 -4.82 -9.10 7.18
N GLN A 85 -3.49 -8.98 7.17
CA GLN A 85 -2.74 -8.44 8.31
C GLN A 85 -2.99 -6.94 8.52
N LEU A 86 -3.26 -6.20 7.45
CA LEU A 86 -3.68 -4.79 7.54
C LEU A 86 -5.10 -4.68 8.14
N TRP A 87 -6.02 -5.57 7.78
CA TRP A 87 -7.36 -5.61 8.36
C TRP A 87 -7.35 -5.90 9.86
N GLU A 88 -6.47 -6.80 10.31
CA GLU A 88 -6.29 -7.11 11.74
C GLU A 88 -5.89 -5.87 12.57
N ILE A 89 -5.28 -4.87 11.95
CA ILE A 89 -4.87 -3.61 12.59
C ILE A 89 -5.76 -2.42 12.23
N GLY A 90 -6.90 -2.66 11.58
CA GLY A 90 -7.91 -1.64 11.26
C GLY A 90 -7.62 -0.81 10.01
N ILE A 91 -6.68 -1.25 9.17
CA ILE A 91 -6.39 -0.61 7.87
C ILE A 91 -7.16 -1.38 6.79
N PRO A 92 -8.22 -0.80 6.20
CA PRO A 92 -9.12 -1.48 5.25
C PRO A 92 -8.49 -1.78 3.90
#